data_AF-A0AAE1R830-F1
#
_entry.id   AF-A0AAE1R830-F1
#
_cell.length_a   1.000
_cell.length_b   1.000
_cell.length_c   1.000
_cell.angle_alpha   90.00
_cell.angle_beta   90.00
_cell.angle_gamma   90.00
#
_symmetry.space_group_name_H-M   'P 1'
#
loop_
_entity.id
_entity.type
_entity.pdbx_description
1 polymer ?
#
loop_
_entity_poly.entity_id
_entity_poly.type
_entity_poly.pdbx_seq_one_letter_code
_entity_poly.pdbx_strand_id
1 'polypeptide(L)'
;MGSRSKLSSGSLSMRRTRRSTTHKKICKSKNDVDASRIIDPCTSVSEKLEALKQLIPANNGEIKTDQLFKETADYIVLLRTQVFVLQKLVDFYGSNTDPNQDIQNPL
;
A
#
# COMPACT_ATOMS: atom_id res chain seq x y z
N MET A 1 31.13 43.70 -72.31
CA MET A 1 31.76 42.88 -71.27
C MET A 1 31.29 43.39 -69.91
N GLY A 2 30.54 42.58 -69.16
CA GLY A 2 29.88 42.97 -67.91
C GLY A 2 29.62 41.73 -67.05
N SER A 3 29.75 41.91 -65.74
CA SER A 3 30.10 40.91 -64.74
C SER A 3 28.94 40.11 -64.12
N ARG A 4 29.28 38.88 -63.68
CA ARG A 4 28.86 38.07 -62.49
C ARG A 4 27.66 38.59 -61.65
N SER A 5 26.74 37.73 -61.20
CA SER A 5 26.97 36.74 -60.12
C SER A 5 25.95 35.58 -60.08
N LYS A 6 26.43 34.39 -59.68
CA LYS A 6 25.71 33.11 -59.57
C LYS A 6 24.89 33.01 -58.29
N LEU A 7 23.63 32.60 -58.42
CA LEU A 7 22.81 32.02 -57.35
C LEU A 7 22.88 30.49 -57.48
N SER A 8 23.15 29.77 -56.40
CA SER A 8 22.40 28.57 -56.02
C SER A 8 22.92 28.01 -54.70
N SER A 9 21.96 27.71 -53.84
CA SER A 9 22.00 27.39 -52.42
C SER A 9 22.62 26.03 -52.08
N GLY A 10 23.52 26.06 -51.08
CA GLY A 10 23.46 25.17 -49.92
C GLY A 10 23.80 23.69 -50.13
N SER A 11 25.10 23.35 -50.17
CA SER A 11 25.59 22.01 -49.90
C SER A 11 25.59 21.73 -48.38
N LEU A 12 24.72 20.85 -47.90
CA LEU A 12 24.77 20.37 -46.51
C LEU A 12 25.87 19.30 -46.38
N SER A 13 27.07 19.73 -46.03
CA SER A 13 28.18 18.87 -45.62
C SER A 13 27.93 18.31 -44.21
N MET A 14 28.10 17.01 -44.06
CA MET A 14 28.00 16.26 -42.80
C MET A 14 28.92 16.82 -41.70
N ARG A 15 28.36 17.07 -40.50
CA ARG A 15 29.13 17.08 -39.25
C ARG A 15 28.42 16.30 -38.15
N ARG A 16 28.89 15.08 -37.96
CA ARG A 16 28.69 14.21 -36.78
C ARG A 16 29.06 15.00 -35.51
N THR A 17 28.14 15.19 -34.58
CA THR A 17 28.45 15.62 -33.21
C THR A 17 27.89 14.60 -32.23
N ARG A 18 28.79 13.85 -31.61
CA ARG A 18 28.50 13.05 -30.40
C ARG A 18 28.43 14.01 -29.22
N ARG A 19 27.32 14.01 -28.46
CA ARG A 19 27.32 14.32 -27.02
C ARG A 19 26.19 13.58 -26.30
N SER A 20 26.61 12.61 -25.51
CA SER A 20 25.90 12.03 -24.36
C SER A 20 25.42 13.13 -23.42
N THR A 21 24.22 13.00 -22.81
CA THR A 21 23.93 13.41 -21.42
C THR A 21 22.47 13.10 -21.00
N THR A 22 22.38 12.18 -20.04
CA THR A 22 21.42 12.09 -18.91
C THR A 22 19.91 11.93 -19.16
N HIS A 23 19.46 10.73 -18.83
CA HIS A 23 18.11 10.34 -18.41
C HIS A 23 17.39 11.43 -17.60
N LYS A 24 16.31 12.00 -18.16
CA LYS A 24 15.21 12.54 -17.35
C LYS A 24 14.02 11.60 -17.49
N LYS A 25 14.01 10.53 -16.69
CA LYS A 25 12.77 9.81 -16.38
C LYS A 25 11.94 10.77 -15.54
N ILE A 26 10.94 11.40 -16.16
CA ILE A 26 9.94 12.18 -15.45
C ILE A 26 9.08 11.17 -14.67
N CYS A 27 9.37 10.99 -13.38
CA CYS A 27 8.53 10.20 -12.51
C CYS A 27 7.25 11.01 -12.27
N LYS A 28 6.22 10.77 -13.08
CA LYS A 28 4.87 11.27 -12.80
C LYS A 28 4.36 10.50 -11.59
N SER A 29 4.29 11.17 -10.44
CA SER A 29 3.59 10.65 -9.26
C SER A 29 2.13 10.44 -9.64
N LYS A 30 1.70 9.18 -9.67
CA LYS A 30 0.29 8.82 -9.64
C LYS A 30 -0.04 8.54 -8.20
N ASN A 31 -0.89 9.38 -7.61
CA ASN A 31 -1.61 9.05 -6.39
C ASN A 31 -2.69 8.03 -6.76
N ASP A 32 -2.29 6.79 -7.04
CA ASP A 32 -3.23 5.68 -7.10
C ASP A 32 -3.44 5.20 -5.67
N VAL A 33 -4.59 5.58 -5.12
CA VAL A 33 -5.15 5.04 -3.88
C VAL A 33 -5.61 3.62 -4.22
N ASP A 34 -4.67 2.68 -4.30
CA ASP A 34 -5.00 1.26 -4.38
C ASP A 34 -4.57 0.58 -3.08
N ALA A 35 -5.58 0.17 -2.31
CA ALA A 35 -5.47 -0.51 -1.03
C ALA A 35 -5.02 -1.96 -1.22
N SER A 36 -3.89 -2.15 -1.90
CA SER A 36 -3.33 -3.46 -2.19
C SER A 36 -2.16 -3.75 -1.25
N ARG A 37 -2.22 -4.91 -0.61
CA ARG A 37 -1.40 -5.42 0.49
C ARG A 37 0.04 -5.75 0.07
N ILE A 38 0.66 -4.90 -0.72
CA ILE A 38 2.06 -5.01 -1.11
C ILE A 38 2.78 -3.98 -0.27
N ILE A 39 3.48 -4.44 0.77
CA ILE A 39 4.45 -3.61 1.47
C ILE A 39 5.54 -3.33 0.44
N ASP A 40 5.38 -2.24 -0.31
CA ASP A 40 6.39 -1.79 -1.23
C ASP A 40 7.66 -1.58 -0.41
N PRO A 41 8.80 -2.21 -0.78
CA PRO A 41 10.06 -2.01 -0.06
C PRO A 41 10.55 -0.55 -0.13
N CYS A 42 9.88 0.29 -0.92
CA CYS A 42 10.12 1.73 -1.04
C CYS A 42 9.31 2.58 -0.04
N THR A 43 8.37 1.99 0.73
CA THR A 43 7.59 2.73 1.72
C THR A 43 8.46 3.17 2.89
N SER A 44 8.43 4.47 3.18
CA SER A 44 9.27 5.06 4.20
C SER A 44 8.84 4.59 5.60
N VAL A 45 9.78 4.53 6.56
CA VAL A 45 9.45 4.18 7.95
C VAL A 45 8.42 5.14 8.55
N SER A 46 8.47 6.43 8.15
CA SER A 46 7.50 7.44 8.58
C SER A 46 6.07 7.07 8.16
N GLU A 47 5.90 6.65 6.92
CA GLU A 47 4.59 6.25 6.37
C GLU A 47 4.03 5.04 7.10
N LYS A 48 4.87 4.04 7.40
CA LYS A 48 4.46 2.87 8.19
C LYS A 48 4.03 3.25 9.61
N LEU A 49 4.73 4.19 10.24
CA LEU A 49 4.38 4.69 11.58
C LEU A 49 3.08 5.49 11.57
N GLU A 50 2.83 6.28 10.52
CA GLU A 50 1.58 7.01 10.34
C GLU A 50 0.40 6.08 10.10
N ALA A 51 0.57 5.06 9.24
CA ALA A 51 -0.44 4.02 9.06
C ALA A 51 -0.72 3.26 10.36
N LEU A 52 0.32 2.91 11.13
CA LEU A 52 0.16 2.25 12.42
C LEU A 52 -0.62 3.11 13.41
N LYS A 53 -0.33 4.42 13.45
CA LYS A 53 -1.06 5.41 14.25
C LYS A 53 -2.57 5.41 13.95
N GLN A 54 -2.97 5.33 12.68
CA GLN A 54 -4.38 5.33 12.27
C GLN A 54 -5.17 4.07 12.71
N LEU A 55 -4.48 2.97 13.06
CA LEU A 55 -5.12 1.71 13.47
C LEU A 55 -5.43 1.63 14.97
N ILE A 56 -4.87 2.52 15.79
CA ILE A 56 -5.03 2.46 17.25
C ILE A 56 -6.14 3.42 17.70
N PRO A 57 -7.15 2.96 18.47
CA PRO A 57 -8.31 3.77 18.85
C PRO A 57 -8.02 5.03 19.68
N ALA A 58 -6.83 5.13 20.29
CA ALA A 58 -6.44 6.23 21.19
C ALA A 58 -5.75 7.41 20.48
N ASN A 59 -5.58 7.36 19.16
CA ASN A 59 -4.67 8.23 18.45
C ASN A 59 -5.34 9.48 17.84
N ASN A 60 -5.59 10.49 18.69
CA ASN A 60 -5.99 11.83 18.24
C ASN A 60 -4.88 12.88 18.39
N GLY A 61 -3.62 12.47 18.66
CA GLY A 61 -2.55 13.39 19.03
C GLY A 61 -1.13 12.93 18.70
N GLU A 62 -0.16 13.75 19.08
CA GLU A 62 1.26 13.53 18.79
C GLU A 62 1.86 12.48 19.75
N ILE A 63 1.67 11.20 19.40
CA ILE A 63 2.20 10.06 20.16
C ILE A 63 3.66 9.80 19.76
N LYS A 64 4.54 9.68 20.78
CA LYS A 64 5.94 9.24 20.62
C LYS A 64 6.00 7.77 20.18
N THR A 65 7.02 7.41 19.41
CA THR A 65 7.17 6.06 18.85
C THR A 65 7.14 4.96 19.91
N ASP A 66 7.80 5.15 21.04
CA ASP A 66 7.89 4.11 22.08
C ASP A 66 6.53 3.84 22.73
N GLN A 67 5.73 4.89 22.90
CA GLN A 67 4.35 4.77 23.38
C GLN A 67 3.46 4.14 22.32
N LEU A 68 3.64 4.48 21.04
CA LEU A 68 2.89 3.88 19.94
C LEU A 68 3.02 2.35 19.94
N PHE A 69 4.22 1.83 20.12
CA PHE A 69 4.45 0.38 20.18
C PHE A 69 3.81 -0.26 21.41
N LYS A 70 3.84 0.40 22.57
CA LYS A 70 3.16 -0.09 23.77
C LYS A 70 1.65 -0.17 23.57
N GLU A 71 1.02 0.93 23.14
CA GLU A 71 -0.42 0.97 22.88
C GLU A 71 -0.82 -0.05 21.79
N THR A 72 0.05 -0.25 20.78
CA THR A 72 -0.15 -1.30 19.77
C THR A 72 -0.16 -2.69 20.40
N ALA A 73 0.81 -2.99 21.27
CA ALA A 73 0.89 -4.29 21.92
C ALA A 73 -0.34 -4.55 22.80
N ASP A 74 -0.74 -3.55 23.59
CA ASP A 74 -1.93 -3.62 24.44
C ASP A 74 -3.19 -3.83 23.57
N TYR A 75 -3.31 -3.12 22.46
CA TYR A 75 -4.44 -3.27 21.55
C TYR A 75 -4.48 -4.63 20.83
N ILE A 76 -3.32 -5.17 20.43
CA ILE A 76 -3.24 -6.54 19.86
C ILE A 76 -3.74 -7.57 20.88
N VAL A 77 -3.32 -7.46 22.15
CA VAL A 77 -3.78 -8.37 23.20
C VAL A 77 -5.28 -8.25 23.39
N LEU A 78 -5.82 -7.03 23.48
CA LEU A 78 -7.26 -6.79 23.59
C LEU A 78 -8.04 -7.45 22.46
N LEU A 79 -7.64 -7.22 21.20
CA LEU A 79 -8.30 -7.81 20.03
C LEU A 79 -8.25 -9.34 20.07
N ARG A 80 -7.11 -9.93 20.42
CA ARG A 80 -6.98 -11.39 20.55
C ARG A 80 -7.92 -11.94 21.62
N THR A 81 -8.01 -11.28 22.76
CA THR A 81 -8.94 -11.68 23.83
C THR A 81 -10.38 -11.57 23.39
N GLN A 82 -10.77 -10.49 22.70
CA GLN A 82 -12.12 -10.33 22.16
C GLN A 82 -12.49 -11.46 21.19
N VAL A 83 -11.60 -11.77 20.24
CA VAL A 83 -11.79 -12.88 19.29
C VAL A 83 -11.90 -14.21 20.03
N PHE A 84 -11.05 -14.45 21.02
CA PHE A 84 -11.09 -15.68 21.81
C PHE A 84 -12.41 -15.86 22.56
N VAL A 85 -12.91 -14.80 23.22
CA VAL A 85 -14.21 -14.84 23.91
C VAL A 85 -15.34 -15.11 22.93
N LEU A 86 -15.35 -14.42 21.79
CA LEU A 86 -16.37 -14.63 20.75
C LEU A 86 -16.34 -16.06 20.21
N GLN A 87 -15.15 -16.63 19.96
CA GLN A 87 -15.01 -18.03 19.57
C GLN A 87 -15.60 -18.98 20.61
N LYS A 88 -15.35 -18.74 21.91
CA LYS A 88 -15.93 -19.56 22.99
C LYS A 88 -17.44 -19.46 23.07
N LEU A 89 -18.01 -18.29 22.81
CA LEU A 89 -19.46 -18.13 22.73
C LEU A 89 -20.01 -18.91 21.53
N VAL A 90 -19.38 -18.82 20.36
CA VAL A 90 -19.78 -19.60 19.19
C VAL A 90 -19.66 -21.10 19.44
N ASP A 91 -18.59 -21.58 20.06
CA ASP A 91 -18.42 -22.99 20.40
C ASP A 91 -19.54 -23.46 21.35
N PHE A 92 -19.85 -22.66 22.38
CA PHE A 92 -20.84 -23.02 23.40
C PHE A 92 -22.28 -23.02 22.86
N TYR A 93 -22.63 -22.06 22.00
CA TYR A 93 -23.99 -21.93 21.47
C TYR A 93 -24.18 -22.67 20.13
N GLY A 94 -23.14 -22.81 19.32
CA GLY A 94 -23.16 -23.47 18.02
C GLY A 94 -23.12 -25.00 18.09
N SER A 95 -22.64 -25.58 19.21
CA SER A 95 -22.65 -27.02 19.44
C SER A 95 -24.03 -27.60 19.78
N ASN A 96 -25.07 -26.77 19.96
CA ASN A 96 -26.42 -27.23 20.31
C ASN A 96 -27.35 -27.45 19.10
N THR A 97 -26.83 -27.28 17.88
CA THR A 97 -27.55 -27.57 16.63
C THR A 97 -27.17 -28.95 16.09
N ASP A 98 -27.54 -30.01 16.82
CA ASP A 98 -27.69 -31.35 16.24
C ASP A 98 -29.17 -31.55 15.85
N PRO A 99 -29.57 -31.33 14.58
CA PRO A 99 -30.88 -31.73 14.08
C PRO A 99 -30.87 -33.22 13.73
N ASN A 100 -30.68 -34.09 14.73
CA ASN A 100 -30.96 -35.52 14.60
C ASN A 100 -31.42 -36.04 15.97
N GLN A 101 -32.60 -35.59 16.39
CA GLN A 101 -33.40 -36.29 17.38
C GLN A 101 -34.36 -37.20 16.62
N ASP A 102 -34.05 -38.49 16.71
CA ASP A 102 -34.85 -39.64 16.32
C ASP A 102 -36.36 -39.43 16.56
N ILE A 103 -37.15 -39.53 15.50
CA ILE A 103 -38.54 -39.99 15.61
C ILE A 103 -38.53 -41.48 15.33
N GLN A 104 -38.09 -42.25 16.33
CA GLN A 104 -38.38 -43.67 16.43
C GLN A 104 -39.86 -43.80 16.79
N ASN A 105 -40.72 -44.05 15.80
CA ASN A 105 -42.11 -44.43 16.03
C ASN A 105 -42.17 -45.85 16.62
N PRO A 106 -42.81 -46.08 17.79
CA PRO A 106 -43.26 -47.40 18.16
C PRO A 106 -44.63 -47.70 17.51
N LEU A 107 -44.83 -48.99 17.21
CA LEU A 107 -45.92 -49.68 16.49
C LEU A 107 -47.29 -48.99 16.41
#